data_AF-A6SYN9-F1
#
_entry.id   AF-A6SYN9-F1
#
_cell.length_a   1.000
_cell.length_b   1.000
_cell.length_c   1.000
_cell.angle_alpha   90.00
_cell.angle_beta   90.00
_cell.angle_gamma   90.00
#
_symmetry.space_group_name_H-M   'P 1'
#
loop_
_entity.id
_entity.type
_entity.pdbx_description
1 polymer ?
#
loop_
_entity_poly.entity_id
_entity_poly.type
_entity_poly.pdbx_seq_one_letter_code
_entity_poly.pdbx_strand_id
1 'polypeptide(L)'
;MYAYFAQIICTQAWRNHHVASAAKPIIPAITLRRQGDKNMYTIAIIATGLVALLHVYILYLEMFLWDTPKGRKAFGLTPEFSAQSKVLAANQGLYNGFLAAGLIWGIWLGTAGDPVKIFFLCCVVAAGIFGGMTANRKILFVQALPGVIALVLLSLAPN
;
A
#
# COMPACT_ATOMS: atom_id res chain seq x y z
N MET A 1 63.33 -17.51 -1.81
CA MET A 1 61.97 -16.94 -1.98
C MET A 1 60.92 -17.68 -1.13
N TYR A 2 61.23 -18.04 0.13
CA TYR A 2 60.27 -18.66 1.06
C TYR A 2 60.37 -18.13 2.51
N ALA A 3 61.26 -17.16 2.79
CA ALA A 3 61.44 -16.58 4.12
C ALA A 3 60.80 -15.18 4.30
N TYR A 4 60.27 -14.56 3.25
CA TYR A 4 59.68 -13.21 3.31
C TYR A 4 58.15 -13.19 3.61
N PHE A 5 57.48 -14.34 3.52
CA PHE A 5 56.02 -14.42 3.72
C PHE A 5 55.59 -14.62 5.19
N ALA A 6 56.47 -15.13 6.06
CA ALA A 6 56.15 -15.38 7.47
C ALA A 6 56.16 -14.10 8.34
N GLN A 7 56.94 -13.07 7.97
CA GLN A 7 57.04 -11.81 8.72
C GLN A 7 55.75 -10.96 8.63
N ILE A 8 54.99 -11.10 7.53
CA ILE A 8 53.77 -10.32 7.27
C ILE A 8 52.56 -10.86 8.07
N ILE A 9 52.53 -12.16 8.37
CA ILE A 9 51.42 -12.76 9.14
C ILE A 9 51.57 -12.44 10.65
N CYS A 10 52.79 -12.35 11.18
CA CYS A 10 53.00 -12.08 12.61
C CYS A 10 52.77 -10.61 13.01
N THR A 11 53.01 -9.66 12.10
CA THR A 11 52.84 -8.21 12.39
C THR A 11 51.40 -7.69 12.21
N GLN A 12 50.55 -8.37 11.44
CA GLN A 12 49.13 -8.01 11.35
C GLN A 12 48.29 -8.51 12.53
N ALA A 13 48.69 -9.58 13.21
CA ALA A 13 48.00 -10.11 14.39
C ALA A 13 48.14 -9.22 15.64
N TRP A 14 49.21 -8.42 15.75
CA TRP A 14 49.45 -7.55 16.92
C TRP A 14 48.86 -6.13 16.78
N ARG A 15 48.36 -5.75 15.59
CA ARG A 15 47.71 -4.44 15.37
C ARG A 15 46.22 -4.41 15.74
N ASN A 16 45.72 -5.44 16.42
CA ASN A 16 44.31 -5.52 16.83
C ASN A 16 44.09 -5.47 18.35
N HIS A 17 45.14 -5.34 19.17
CA HIS A 17 44.97 -5.41 20.63
C HIS A 17 44.80 -4.07 21.35
N HIS A 18 44.97 -2.89 20.72
CA HIS A 18 45.04 -1.61 21.47
C HIS A 18 44.13 -0.48 20.95
N VAL A 19 42.96 -0.80 20.38
CA VAL A 19 41.89 0.20 20.21
C VAL A 19 40.53 -0.39 20.59
N ALA A 20 40.41 -0.87 21.83
CA ALA A 20 39.11 -0.96 22.49
C ALA A 20 38.66 0.45 22.89
N SER A 21 38.46 1.31 21.89
CA SER A 21 37.65 2.52 22.05
C SER A 21 36.23 2.04 22.35
N ALA A 22 35.63 2.59 23.40
CA ALA A 22 34.28 2.30 23.84
C ALA A 22 33.28 2.43 22.68
N ALA A 23 33.00 1.33 21.99
CA ALA A 23 31.85 1.24 21.11
C ALA A 23 30.61 1.31 22.00
N LYS A 24 29.97 2.49 22.05
CA LYS A 24 28.59 2.62 22.55
C LYS A 24 27.76 1.50 21.94
N PRO A 25 26.82 0.87 22.68
CA PRO A 25 26.14 -0.32 22.18
C PRO A 25 25.33 0.06 20.93
N ILE A 26 25.80 -0.38 19.75
CA ILE A 26 25.15 -0.20 18.44
C ILE A 26 23.92 -1.14 18.31
N ILE A 27 23.90 -2.23 19.10
CA ILE A 27 22.86 -3.25 19.15
C ILE A 27 21.44 -2.69 19.43
N PRO A 28 21.20 -1.83 20.43
CA PRO A 28 19.88 -1.25 20.65
C PRO A 28 19.38 -0.37 19.49
N ALA A 29 20.26 0.38 18.81
CA ALA A 29 19.86 1.23 17.68
C ALA A 29 19.41 0.42 16.46
N ILE A 30 20.08 -0.70 16.16
CA ILE A 30 19.71 -1.61 15.05
C ILE A 30 18.34 -2.24 15.31
N THR A 31 18.08 -2.72 16.52
CA THR A 31 16.79 -3.30 16.88
C THR A 31 15.65 -2.30 16.78
N LEU A 32 15.87 -1.05 17.23
CA LEU A 32 14.87 0.01 17.13
C LEU A 32 14.55 0.38 15.68
N ARG A 33 15.57 0.50 14.83
CA ARG A 33 15.39 0.74 13.39
C ARG A 33 14.60 -0.39 12.73
N ARG A 34 15.01 -1.65 12.95
CA ARG A 34 14.32 -2.83 12.41
C ARG A 34 12.88 -2.96 12.89
N GLN A 35 12.59 -2.57 14.14
CA GLN A 35 11.22 -2.54 14.66
C GLN A 35 10.40 -1.41 14.01
N GLY A 36 11.00 -0.23 13.83
CA GLY A 36 10.39 0.88 13.11
C GLY A 36 10.02 0.51 11.67
N ASP A 37 10.94 -0.16 10.98
CA ASP A 37 10.78 -0.65 9.61
C ASP A 37 9.56 -1.60 9.50
N LYS A 38 9.46 -2.57 10.41
CA LYS A 38 8.31 -3.50 10.49
C LYS A 38 7.00 -2.81 10.81
N ASN A 39 7.01 -1.84 11.73
CA ASN A 39 5.82 -1.08 12.11
C ASN A 39 5.30 -0.27 10.91
N MET A 40 6.19 0.39 10.16
CA MET A 40 5.83 1.16 8.97
C MET A 40 5.22 0.27 7.88
N TYR A 41 5.83 -0.88 7.60
CA TYR A 41 5.28 -1.83 6.63
C TYR A 41 3.90 -2.33 7.04
N THR A 42 3.71 -2.66 8.34
CA THR A 42 2.41 -3.09 8.86
C THR A 42 1.34 -2.01 8.66
N ILE A 43 1.67 -0.74 8.93
CA ILE A 43 0.76 0.40 8.70
C ILE A 43 0.40 0.53 7.21
N ALA A 44 1.37 0.38 6.32
CA ALA A 44 1.14 0.42 4.87
C ALA A 44 0.18 -0.70 4.40
N ILE A 45 0.36 -1.93 4.91
CA ILE A 45 -0.52 -3.06 4.60
C ILE A 45 -1.94 -2.84 5.14
N ILE A 46 -2.08 -2.32 6.36
CA ILE A 46 -3.39 -1.97 6.92
C ILE A 46 -4.07 -0.90 6.05
N ALA A 47 -3.36 0.17 5.69
CA ALA A 47 -3.89 1.21 4.81
C ALA A 47 -4.32 0.65 3.44
N THR A 48 -3.50 -0.22 2.84
CA THR A 48 -3.83 -0.91 1.58
C THR A 48 -5.07 -1.79 1.72
N GLY A 49 -5.20 -2.52 2.82
CA GLY A 49 -6.36 -3.35 3.12
C GLY A 49 -7.64 -2.53 3.30
N LEU A 50 -7.56 -1.36 3.94
CA LEU A 50 -8.69 -0.43 4.06
C LEU A 50 -9.15 0.10 2.69
N VAL A 51 -8.22 0.39 1.77
CA VAL A 51 -8.56 0.77 0.39
C VAL A 51 -9.23 -0.39 -0.37
N ALA A 52 -8.75 -1.62 -0.18
CA ALA A 52 -9.39 -2.80 -0.78
C ALA A 52 -10.83 -2.98 -0.26
N LEU A 53 -11.04 -2.86 1.07
CA LEU A 53 -12.37 -2.94 1.69
C LEU A 53 -13.30 -1.82 1.22
N LEU A 54 -12.78 -0.60 1.04
CA LEU A 54 -13.54 0.50 0.45
C LEU A 54 -14.05 0.13 -0.95
N HIS A 55 -13.22 -0.48 -1.80
CA HIS A 55 -13.65 -0.89 -3.14
C HIS A 55 -14.64 -2.05 -3.13
N VAL A 56 -14.54 -2.98 -2.17
CA VAL A 56 -15.60 -3.99 -1.95
C VAL A 56 -16.91 -3.31 -1.56
N TYR A 57 -16.85 -2.29 -0.70
CA TYR A 57 -18.04 -1.53 -0.30
C TYR A 57 -18.66 -0.76 -1.47
N ILE A 58 -17.85 -0.11 -2.31
CA ILE A 58 -18.32 0.59 -3.52
C ILE A 58 -18.92 -0.41 -4.51
N LEU A 59 -18.25 -1.53 -4.78
CA LEU A 59 -18.79 -2.63 -5.58
C LEU A 59 -20.17 -3.02 -5.07
N TYR A 60 -20.32 -3.22 -3.76
CA TYR A 60 -21.59 -3.66 -3.20
C TYR A 60 -22.70 -2.62 -3.42
N LEU A 61 -22.38 -1.34 -3.24
CA LEU A 61 -23.30 -0.24 -3.52
C LEU A 61 -23.70 -0.19 -4.99
N GLU A 62 -22.75 -0.32 -5.92
CA GLU A 62 -22.97 -0.18 -7.36
C GLU A 62 -23.67 -1.39 -8.00
N MET A 63 -23.37 -2.61 -7.55
CA MET A 63 -23.95 -3.82 -8.13
C MET A 63 -25.30 -4.18 -7.51
N PHE A 64 -25.45 -4.04 -6.20
CA PHE A 64 -26.62 -4.57 -5.48
C PHE A 64 -27.57 -3.49 -5.00
N LEU A 65 -27.06 -2.31 -4.62
CA LEU A 65 -27.88 -1.28 -3.98
C LEU A 65 -28.15 -0.06 -4.86
N TRP A 66 -27.61 0.03 -6.08
CA TRP A 66 -27.67 1.22 -6.94
C TRP A 66 -29.09 1.79 -7.08
N ASP A 67 -30.05 0.92 -7.45
CA ASP A 67 -31.44 1.29 -7.64
C ASP A 67 -32.32 1.03 -6.39
N THR A 68 -31.77 1.33 -5.23
CA THR A 68 -32.50 1.29 -3.93
C THR A 68 -32.47 2.66 -3.27
N PRO A 69 -33.34 2.95 -2.28
CA PRO A 69 -33.28 4.21 -1.54
C PRO A 69 -31.89 4.48 -0.92
N LYS A 70 -31.18 3.43 -0.49
CA LYS A 70 -29.84 3.54 0.09
C LYS A 70 -28.79 3.92 -0.96
N GLY A 71 -28.78 3.26 -2.12
CA GLY A 71 -27.86 3.60 -3.22
C GLY A 71 -28.11 5.00 -3.77
N ARG A 72 -29.38 5.34 -4.04
CA ARG A 72 -29.76 6.69 -4.45
C ARG A 72 -29.31 7.77 -3.47
N LYS A 73 -29.44 7.54 -2.16
CA LYS A 73 -28.94 8.47 -1.14
C LYS A 73 -27.41 8.56 -1.13
N ALA A 74 -26.71 7.45 -1.31
CA ALA A 74 -25.25 7.42 -1.31
C ALA A 74 -24.64 8.20 -2.49
N PHE A 75 -25.23 8.06 -3.68
CA PHE A 75 -24.75 8.67 -4.91
C PHE A 75 -25.48 9.95 -5.33
N GLY A 76 -26.58 10.32 -4.65
CA GLY A 76 -27.38 11.50 -4.97
C GLY A 76 -28.19 11.37 -6.27
N LEU A 77 -28.78 10.20 -6.52
CA LEU A 77 -29.46 9.87 -7.77
C LEU A 77 -30.98 10.07 -7.68
N THR A 78 -31.61 10.44 -8.80
CA THR A 78 -33.07 10.34 -8.95
C THR A 78 -33.50 8.90 -9.19
N PRO A 79 -34.76 8.52 -8.89
CA PRO A 79 -35.30 7.20 -9.22
C PRO A 79 -35.18 6.85 -10.71
N GLU A 80 -35.43 7.81 -11.60
CA GLU A 80 -35.41 7.60 -13.05
C GLU A 80 -33.98 7.30 -13.53
N PHE A 81 -33.00 8.07 -13.05
CA PHE A 81 -31.61 7.89 -13.44
C PHE A 81 -31.04 6.58 -12.89
N SER A 82 -31.33 6.22 -11.62
CA SER A 82 -30.83 4.97 -11.04
C SER A 82 -31.40 3.74 -11.76
N ALA A 83 -32.68 3.78 -12.14
CA ALA A 83 -33.31 2.70 -12.91
C ALA A 83 -32.67 2.55 -14.30
N GLN A 84 -32.47 3.66 -15.02
CA GLN A 84 -31.89 3.65 -16.38
C GLN A 84 -30.41 3.25 -16.41
N SER A 85 -29.64 3.62 -15.38
CA SER A 85 -28.18 3.38 -15.33
C SER A 85 -27.76 2.12 -14.59
N LYS A 86 -28.69 1.32 -14.07
CA LYS A 86 -28.42 0.17 -13.18
C LYS A 86 -27.40 -0.83 -13.74
N VAL A 87 -27.52 -1.20 -15.02
CA VAL A 87 -26.60 -2.16 -15.65
C VAL A 87 -25.21 -1.56 -15.83
N LEU A 88 -25.14 -0.28 -16.22
CA LEU A 88 -23.87 0.44 -16.34
C LEU A 88 -23.17 0.53 -14.98
N ALA A 89 -23.91 0.87 -13.92
CA ALA A 89 -23.39 0.90 -12.56
C ALA A 89 -22.90 -0.46 -12.09
N ALA A 90 -23.63 -1.55 -12.38
CA ALA A 90 -23.17 -2.89 -12.05
C ALA A 90 -21.82 -3.23 -12.72
N ASN A 91 -21.59 -2.77 -13.95
CA ASN A 91 -20.30 -2.93 -14.63
C ASN A 91 -19.19 -2.08 -13.97
N GLN A 92 -19.49 -0.85 -13.53
CA GLN A 92 -18.55 -0.04 -12.72
C GLN A 92 -18.19 -0.74 -11.41
N GLY A 93 -19.18 -1.33 -10.74
CA GLY A 93 -18.98 -2.09 -9.52
C GLY A 93 -18.09 -3.31 -9.71
N LEU A 94 -18.22 -4.01 -10.84
CA LEU A 94 -17.35 -5.15 -11.16
C LEU A 94 -15.87 -4.72 -11.31
N TYR A 95 -15.60 -3.58 -11.95
CA TYR A 95 -14.24 -3.04 -12.03
C TYR A 95 -13.68 -2.68 -10.65
N ASN A 96 -14.49 -2.09 -9.77
CA ASN A 96 -14.12 -1.90 -8.35
C ASN A 96 -13.77 -3.24 -7.67
N GLY A 97 -14.46 -4.32 -8.02
CA GLY A 97 -14.14 -5.67 -7.58
C GLY A 97 -12.76 -6.15 -8.01
N PHE A 98 -12.37 -5.89 -9.26
CA PHE A 98 -11.02 -6.23 -9.74
C PHE A 98 -9.94 -5.43 -9.02
N LEU A 99 -10.19 -4.16 -8.71
CA LEU A 99 -9.27 -3.35 -7.90
C LEU A 99 -9.09 -3.95 -6.50
N ALA A 100 -10.20 -4.28 -5.83
CA ALA A 100 -10.15 -4.90 -4.51
C ALA A 100 -9.43 -6.27 -4.54
N ALA A 101 -9.75 -7.12 -5.53
CA ALA A 101 -9.12 -8.44 -5.68
C ALA A 101 -7.60 -8.32 -5.91
N GLY A 102 -7.17 -7.39 -6.76
CA GLY A 102 -5.75 -7.12 -7.01
C GLY A 102 -4.99 -6.68 -5.76
N LEU A 103 -5.58 -5.78 -4.96
CA LEU A 103 -4.99 -5.34 -3.69
C LEU A 103 -4.92 -6.47 -2.66
N ILE A 104 -5.99 -7.25 -2.50
CA ILE A 104 -6.03 -8.41 -1.59
C ILE A 104 -4.99 -9.45 -2.01
N TRP A 105 -4.89 -9.73 -3.31
CA TRP A 105 -3.88 -10.64 -3.84
C TRP A 105 -2.47 -10.14 -3.58
N GLY A 106 -2.20 -8.85 -3.82
CA GLY A 106 -0.92 -8.23 -3.52
C GLY A 106 -0.55 -8.27 -2.03
N ILE A 107 -1.53 -8.15 -1.12
CA ILE A 107 -1.32 -8.33 0.32
C ILE A 107 -0.98 -9.79 0.64
N TRP A 108 -1.72 -10.74 0.06
CA TRP A 108 -1.51 -12.18 0.29
C TRP A 108 -0.11 -12.66 -0.11
N LEU A 109 0.47 -12.08 -1.15
CA LEU A 109 1.84 -12.35 -1.60
C LEU A 109 2.95 -11.74 -0.71
N GLY A 110 2.62 -10.98 0.33
CA GLY A 110 3.61 -10.30 1.17
C GLY A 110 4.44 -9.28 0.38
N THR A 111 5.75 -9.18 0.68
CA THR A 111 6.67 -8.24 0.01
C THR A 111 6.83 -8.53 -1.49
N ALA A 112 6.72 -9.80 -1.90
CA ALA A 112 6.74 -10.17 -3.31
C ALA A 112 5.54 -9.57 -4.10
N GLY A 113 4.46 -9.23 -3.41
CA GLY A 113 3.29 -8.57 -3.99
C GLY A 113 3.33 -7.04 -3.98
N ASP A 114 4.42 -6.40 -3.53
CA ASP A 114 4.49 -4.93 -3.46
C ASP A 114 4.27 -4.24 -4.82
N PRO A 115 4.86 -4.72 -5.95
CA PRO A 115 4.58 -4.15 -7.27
C PRO A 115 3.10 -4.24 -7.66
N VAL A 116 2.42 -5.33 -7.29
CA VAL A 116 0.98 -5.52 -7.53
C VAL A 116 0.17 -4.50 -6.73
N LYS A 117 0.46 -4.36 -5.43
CA LYS A 117 -0.18 -3.36 -4.57
C LYS A 117 0.00 -1.94 -5.11
N ILE A 118 1.23 -1.58 -5.50
CA ILE A 118 1.55 -0.27 -6.08
C ILE A 118 0.76 -0.03 -7.36
N PHE A 119 0.76 -0.99 -8.30
CA PHE A 119 0.02 -0.86 -9.56
C PHE A 119 -1.46 -0.59 -9.32
N PHE A 120 -2.11 -1.41 -8.49
CA PHE A 120 -3.54 -1.24 -8.20
C PHE A 120 -3.82 0.05 -7.44
N LEU A 121 -3.00 0.45 -6.46
CA LEU A 121 -3.15 1.74 -5.77
C LEU A 121 -3.01 2.92 -6.74
N CYS A 122 -2.09 2.87 -7.70
CA CYS A 122 -2.01 3.88 -8.78
C CYS A 122 -3.30 3.94 -9.61
N CYS A 123 -3.88 2.78 -9.96
CA CYS A 123 -5.18 2.74 -10.64
C CYS A 123 -6.30 3.36 -9.78
N VAL A 124 -6.35 3.06 -8.48
CA VAL A 124 -7.31 3.65 -7.54
C VAL A 124 -7.22 5.16 -7.54
N VAL A 125 -5.99 5.69 -7.45
CA VAL A 125 -5.72 7.14 -7.44
C VAL A 125 -6.12 7.78 -8.77
N ALA A 126 -5.71 7.21 -9.90
CA ALA A 126 -6.04 7.73 -11.22
C ALA A 126 -7.56 7.76 -11.47
N ALA A 127 -8.26 6.65 -11.17
CA ALA A 127 -9.72 6.58 -11.27
C ALA A 127 -10.40 7.55 -10.30
N GLY A 128 -9.88 7.69 -9.07
CA GLY A 128 -10.41 8.61 -8.07
C GLY A 128 -10.27 10.07 -8.48
N ILE A 129 -9.16 10.46 -9.09
CA ILE A 129 -8.95 11.80 -9.64
C ILE A 129 -9.93 12.05 -10.80
N PHE A 130 -9.96 11.14 -11.77
CA PHE A 130 -10.83 11.28 -12.93
C PHE A 130 -12.31 11.35 -12.54
N GLY A 131 -12.79 10.42 -11.70
CA GLY A 131 -14.16 10.43 -11.19
C GLY A 131 -14.46 11.65 -10.31
N GLY A 132 -13.48 12.12 -9.54
CA GLY A 132 -13.56 13.34 -8.75
C GLY A 132 -13.76 14.62 -9.57
N MET A 133 -13.13 14.67 -10.75
CA MET A 133 -13.22 15.79 -11.68
C MET A 133 -14.48 15.74 -12.56
N THR A 134 -14.97 14.55 -12.88
CA THR A 134 -16.02 14.34 -13.89
C THR A 134 -17.39 14.01 -13.32
N ALA A 135 -17.47 13.28 -12.21
CA ALA A 135 -18.74 12.79 -11.66
C ALA A 135 -19.11 13.47 -10.34
N ASN A 136 -18.24 13.38 -9.34
CA ASN A 136 -18.53 13.93 -8.01
C ASN A 136 -17.25 14.24 -7.24
N ARG A 137 -17.07 15.48 -6.81
CA ARG A 137 -15.89 15.91 -6.03
C ARG A 137 -15.65 15.10 -4.76
N LYS A 138 -16.69 14.48 -4.18
CA LYS A 138 -16.54 13.59 -3.02
C LYS A 138 -15.61 12.40 -3.31
N ILE A 139 -15.52 11.93 -4.57
CA ILE A 139 -14.65 10.83 -4.99
C ILE A 139 -13.17 11.13 -4.69
N LEU A 140 -12.74 12.40 -4.79
CA LEU A 140 -11.38 12.80 -4.42
C LEU A 140 -11.05 12.46 -2.96
N PHE A 141 -12.01 12.70 -2.06
CA PHE A 141 -11.81 12.52 -0.62
C PHE A 141 -12.04 11.09 -0.15
N VAL A 142 -13.00 10.39 -0.74
CA VAL A 142 -13.34 9.02 -0.32
C VAL A 142 -12.48 7.96 -1.00
N GLN A 143 -11.96 8.21 -2.19
CA GLN A 143 -11.20 7.23 -2.99
C GLN A 143 -9.77 7.67 -3.27
N ALA A 144 -9.57 8.84 -3.90
CA ALA A 144 -8.21 9.24 -4.32
C ALA A 144 -7.29 9.48 -3.12
N LEU A 145 -7.76 10.22 -2.11
CA LEU A 145 -6.97 10.55 -0.93
C LEU A 145 -6.54 9.29 -0.13
N PRO A 146 -7.42 8.35 0.23
CA PRO A 146 -7.00 7.09 0.87
C PRO A 146 -6.03 6.28 0.00
N GLY A 147 -6.25 6.24 -1.32
CA GLY A 147 -5.34 5.58 -2.26
C GLY A 147 -3.94 6.19 -2.26
N VAL A 148 -3.84 7.53 -2.28
CA VAL A 148 -2.55 8.24 -2.19
C VAL A 148 -1.87 7.97 -0.86
N ILE A 149 -2.61 8.00 0.25
CA ILE A 149 -2.05 7.73 1.58
C ILE A 149 -1.46 6.31 1.63
N ALA A 150 -2.22 5.30 1.18
CA ALA A 150 -1.73 3.93 1.15
C ALA A 150 -0.52 3.76 0.22
N LEU A 151 -0.53 4.40 -0.96
CA LEU A 151 0.57 4.35 -1.92
C LEU A 151 1.85 4.96 -1.35
N VAL A 152 1.74 6.13 -0.70
CA VAL A 152 2.89 6.81 -0.08
C VAL A 152 3.43 5.99 1.08
N LEU A 153 2.55 5.47 1.95
CA LEU A 153 2.97 4.62 3.07
C LEU A 153 3.70 3.36 2.58
N LEU A 154 3.20 2.70 1.53
CA LEU A 154 3.85 1.53 0.97
C LEU A 154 5.18 1.87 0.28
N SER A 155 5.27 3.00 -0.42
CA SER A 155 6.50 3.41 -1.12
C SER A 155 7.62 3.87 -0.18
N LEU A 156 7.25 4.34 1.02
CA LEU A 156 8.19 4.73 2.07
C LEU A 156 8.50 3.61 3.06
N ALA A 157 7.74 2.51 3.02
CA ALA A 157 7.99 1.37 3.87
C ALA A 157 9.30 0.69 3.44
N PRO A 158 10.26 0.49 4.34
CA PRO A 158 11.46 -0.28 4.06
C PRO A 158 11.13 -1.76 3.90
N ASN A 159 11.57 -2.35 2.79
CA ASN A 159 11.36 -3.76 2.42
C ASN A 159 12.50 -4.65 2.90
#